data_AF-A0A5D3DMA6-F1
#
_entry.id   AF-A0A5D3DMA6-F1
#
_cell.length_a   1.000
_cell.length_b   1.000
_cell.length_c   1.000
_cell.angle_alpha   90.00
_cell.angle_beta   90.00
_cell.angle_gamma   90.00
#
_symmetry.space_group_name_H-M   'P 1'
#
loop_
_entity.id
_entity.type
_entity.pdbx_description
1 polymer ?
#
loop_
_entity_poly.entity_id
_entity_poly.type
_entity_poly.pdbx_seq_one_letter_code
_entity_poly.pdbx_strand_id
1 'polypeptide(L)'
;MKHSSARNVIKRALVVLKGQWAILRENSYYPVEVQCRTILACCLLHNLINREMTIFNIMDDIDEVNSTHATSAADDIHYIETSNEWTRWRDDLAEEIFSEWELRNQ
;
A
#
# COMPACT_ATOMS: atom_id res chain seq x y z
N MET A 1 -19.80 -22.29 -8.40
CA MET A 1 -18.53 -22.08 -7.66
C MET A 1 -17.57 -21.04 -8.27
N LYS A 2 -17.72 -20.60 -9.53
CA LYS A 2 -16.82 -19.58 -10.13
C LYS A 2 -16.96 -18.18 -9.49
N HIS A 3 -18.18 -17.77 -9.15
CA HIS A 3 -18.43 -16.45 -8.54
C HIS A 3 -17.86 -16.29 -7.13
N SER A 4 -17.82 -17.37 -6.35
CA SER A 4 -17.26 -17.37 -4.99
C SER A 4 -15.74 -17.24 -5.00
N SER A 5 -15.05 -17.85 -5.97
CA SER A 5 -13.59 -17.73 -6.12
C SER A 5 -13.16 -16.31 -6.51
N ALA A 6 -13.78 -15.73 -7.55
CA ALA A 6 -13.46 -14.36 -7.97
C ALA A 6 -13.71 -13.33 -6.85
N ARG A 7 -14.82 -13.49 -6.11
CA ARG A 7 -15.12 -12.65 -4.95
C ARG A 7 -14.06 -12.78 -3.85
N ASN A 8 -13.50 -13.98 -3.65
CA ASN A 8 -12.46 -14.21 -2.66
C ASN A 8 -11.15 -13.48 -3.01
N VAL A 9 -10.75 -13.55 -4.29
CA VAL A 9 -9.56 -12.84 -4.79
C VAL A 9 -9.70 -11.33 -4.61
N ILE A 10 -10.85 -10.77 -5.01
CA ILE A 10 -11.13 -9.32 -4.87
C ILE A 10 -11.08 -8.91 -3.40
N LYS A 11 -11.68 -9.70 -2.50
CA LYS A 11 -11.65 -9.41 -1.06
C LYS A 11 -10.23 -9.43 -0.49
N ARG A 12 -9.43 -10.45 -0.84
CA ARG A 12 -8.02 -10.54 -0.42
C ARG A 12 -7.23 -9.32 -0.88
N ALA A 13 -7.36 -8.91 -2.13
CA ALA A 13 -6.69 -7.72 -2.66
C ALA A 13 -7.08 -6.44 -1.92
N LEU A 14 -8.38 -6.26 -1.61
CA LEU A 14 -8.85 -5.11 -0.84
C LEU A 14 -8.34 -5.10 0.61
N VAL A 15 -8.17 -6.26 1.23
CA VAL A 15 -7.59 -6.36 2.58
C VAL A 15 -6.13 -5.91 2.58
N VAL A 16 -5.32 -6.38 1.62
CA VAL A 16 -3.92 -5.94 1.47
C VAL A 16 -3.84 -4.43 1.26
N LEU A 17 -4.69 -3.90 0.36
CA LEU A 17 -4.73 -2.47 0.06
C LEU A 17 -5.10 -1.64 1.31
N LYS A 18 -6.07 -2.08 2.11
CA LYS A 18 -6.42 -1.42 3.39
C LYS A 18 -5.33 -1.53 4.45
N GLY A 19 -4.54 -2.60 4.41
CA GLY A 19 -3.39 -2.78 5.30
C GLY A 19 -2.33 -1.70 5.09
N GLN A 20 -2.03 -1.36 3.83
CA GLN A 20 -0.99 -0.39 3.49
C GLN A 20 -1.46 1.08 3.52
N TRP A 21 -2.72 1.34 3.15
CA TRP A 21 -3.23 2.70 3.01
C TRP A 21 -4.17 3.05 4.16
N ALA A 22 -3.70 3.83 5.13
CA ALA A 22 -4.48 4.26 6.30
C ALA A 22 -5.79 4.99 5.91
N ILE A 23 -5.77 5.74 4.81
CA ILE A 23 -6.95 6.46 4.27
C ILE A 23 -8.12 5.52 3.90
N LEU A 24 -7.84 4.23 3.68
CA LEU A 24 -8.86 3.23 3.34
C LEU A 24 -9.35 2.43 4.57
N ARG A 25 -8.72 2.62 5.75
CA ARG A 25 -9.09 1.92 7.00
C ARG A 25 -10.32 2.52 7.64
N GLU A 26 -10.38 3.85 7.72
CA GLU A 26 -11.48 4.57 8.34
C GLU A 26 -12.61 4.85 7.36
N ASN A 27 -13.82 5.00 7.91
CA ASN A 27 -14.99 5.30 7.11
C ASN A 27 -14.94 6.78 6.70
N SER A 28 -14.64 7.03 5.43
CA SER A 28 -14.52 8.41 4.96
C SER A 28 -15.89 9.07 4.80
N TYR A 29 -16.01 10.34 5.20
CA TYR A 29 -17.21 11.15 4.99
C TYR A 29 -17.36 11.66 3.54
N TYR A 30 -16.48 11.23 2.63
CA TYR A 30 -16.49 11.68 1.25
C TYR A 30 -17.65 11.10 0.44
N PRO A 31 -18.17 11.85 -0.56
CA PRO A 31 -19.12 11.30 -1.53
C PRO A 31 -18.56 10.05 -2.24
N VAL A 32 -19.44 9.14 -2.67
CA VAL A 32 -19.08 7.86 -3.30
C VAL A 32 -18.12 8.03 -4.48
N GLU A 33 -18.30 9.08 -5.28
CA GLU A 33 -17.41 9.37 -6.41
C GLU A 33 -15.95 9.60 -5.97
N VAL A 34 -15.77 10.35 -4.88
CA VAL A 34 -14.45 10.63 -4.32
C VAL A 34 -13.86 9.36 -3.71
N GLN A 35 -14.66 8.56 -3.01
CA GLN A 35 -14.21 7.27 -2.46
C GLN A 35 -13.71 6.33 -3.56
N CYS A 36 -14.44 6.22 -4.67
CA CYS A 36 -14.04 5.42 -5.82
C CYS A 36 -12.72 5.93 -6.44
N ARG A 37 -12.56 7.25 -6.58
CA ARG A 37 -11.32 7.86 -7.08
C ARG A 37 -10.14 7.62 -6.14
N THR A 38 -10.35 7.72 -4.83
CA THR A 38 -9.32 7.43 -3.82
C THR A 38 -8.88 5.98 -3.89
N ILE A 39 -9.82 5.02 -3.96
CA ILE A 39 -9.50 3.59 -4.10
C ILE A 39 -8.70 3.34 -5.38
N LEU A 40 -9.12 3.94 -6.51
CA LEU A 40 -8.42 3.78 -7.78
C LEU A 40 -7.00 4.36 -7.72
N ALA A 41 -6.83 5.55 -7.15
CA ALA A 41 -5.52 6.16 -6.95
C ALA A 41 -4.61 5.28 -6.08
N CYS A 42 -5.12 4.71 -4.97
CA CYS A 42 -4.36 3.77 -4.14
C CYS A 42 -3.94 2.51 -4.91
N CYS A 43 -4.82 1.94 -5.75
CA CYS A 43 -4.46 0.79 -6.60
C CYS A 43 -3.35 1.15 -7.61
N LEU A 44 -3.44 2.31 -8.25
CA LEU A 44 -2.45 2.76 -9.23
C LEU A 44 -1.09 3.02 -8.56
N LEU A 45 -1.09 3.71 -7.41
CA LEU A 45 0.11 3.96 -6.63
C LEU A 45 0.74 2.66 -6.14
N HIS A 46 -0.07 1.72 -5.63
CA HIS A 46 0.41 0.40 -5.20
C HIS A 46 1.08 -0.35 -6.36
N ASN A 47 0.46 -0.36 -7.54
CA ASN A 47 1.04 -1.01 -8.72
C ASN A 47 2.33 -0.32 -9.20
N LEU A 48 2.37 1.01 -9.16
CA LEU A 48 3.55 1.79 -9.54
C LEU A 48 4.71 1.53 -8.57
N ILE A 49 4.43 1.56 -7.27
CA ILE A 49 5.41 1.28 -6.23
C ILE A 49 5.96 -0.14 -6.37
N ASN A 50 5.10 -1.16 -6.54
CA ASN A 50 5.57 -2.54 -6.71
C ASN A 50 6.36 -2.74 -8.01
N ARG A 51 6.06 -1.96 -9.06
CA ARG A 51 6.77 -2.03 -10.34
C ARG A 51 8.17 -1.43 -10.26
N GLU A 52 8.30 -0.27 -9.61
CA GLU A 52 9.57 0.47 -9.51
C GLU A 52 10.43 -0.01 -8.32
N MET A 53 9.80 -0.36 -7.19
CA MET A 53 10.45 -0.97 -6.03
C MET A 53 10.28 -2.49 -6.05
N THR A 54 11.00 -3.16 -6.96
CA THR A 54 11.08 -4.63 -7.10
C THR A 54 11.48 -5.39 -5.82
N ILE A 55 11.75 -4.69 -4.70
CA ILE A 55 12.31 -5.20 -3.44
C ILE A 55 11.36 -5.01 -2.24
N PHE A 56 10.13 -4.50 -2.40
CA PHE A 56 9.15 -4.54 -1.29
C PHE A 56 8.37 -5.88 -1.21
N ASN A 57 8.95 -6.96 -1.74
CA ASN A 57 8.49 -8.34 -1.50
C ASN A 57 8.96 -8.83 -0.12
N ILE A 58 8.47 -8.18 0.94
CA ILE A 58 8.38 -8.78 2.28
C ILE A 58 6.90 -8.77 2.71
N MET A 59 6.02 -9.07 1.76
CA MET A 59 4.59 -9.32 2.03
C MET A 59 4.13 -10.59 1.31
N ASP A 60 5.07 -11.45 0.88
CA ASP A 60 4.78 -12.83 0.46
C ASP A 60 4.69 -13.79 1.65
N ASP A 61 4.87 -13.32 2.90
CA ASP A 61 4.67 -14.11 4.12
C ASP A 61 3.20 -14.18 4.59
N ILE A 62 2.24 -13.73 3.76
CA ILE A 62 0.81 -13.99 3.99
C ILE A 62 0.34 -15.19 3.15
N ASP A 63 1.17 -16.23 3.09
CA ASP A 63 0.72 -17.57 2.71
C ASP A 63 0.98 -18.64 3.78
N GLU A 64 1.45 -18.26 4.98
CA GLU A 64 1.63 -19.19 6.11
C GLU A 64 0.87 -18.79 7.40
N VAL A 65 -0.30 -18.13 7.31
CA VAL A 65 -1.17 -17.96 8.50
C VAL A 65 -2.62 -18.30 8.17
N ASN A 66 -2.84 -19.53 7.68
CA ASN A 66 -4.13 -20.21 7.84
C ASN A 66 -4.03 -21.40 8.81
N SER A 67 -2.94 -21.55 9.55
CA SER A 67 -2.88 -22.57 10.60
C SER A 67 -3.10 -21.95 11.97
N THR A 68 -4.21 -22.36 12.56
CA THR A 68 -4.54 -22.29 13.99
C THR A 68 -5.31 -21.07 14.45
N HIS A 69 -6.61 -21.30 14.67
CA HIS A 69 -7.41 -20.60 15.67
C HIS A 69 -6.63 -20.45 16.99
N ALA A 70 -6.16 -19.24 17.29
CA ALA A 70 -5.84 -18.84 18.65
C ALA A 70 -6.17 -17.36 18.81
N THR A 71 -7.21 -17.09 19.60
CA THR A 71 -7.49 -15.80 20.21
C THR A 71 -6.25 -15.36 21.01
N SER A 72 -5.39 -14.54 20.42
CA SER A 72 -4.36 -13.79 21.14
C SER A 72 -4.74 -12.32 21.06
N ALA A 73 -4.86 -11.71 22.23
CA ALA A 73 -5.22 -10.32 22.43
C ALA A 73 -4.33 -9.40 21.58
N ALA A 74 -4.99 -8.38 21.01
CA ALA A 74 -4.46 -7.09 20.60
C ALA A 74 -2.94 -6.92 20.74
N ASP A 75 -2.21 -7.10 19.64
CA ASP A 75 -1.12 -6.19 19.33
C ASP A 75 -1.67 -5.22 18.28
N ASP A 76 -2.45 -4.28 18.78
CA ASP A 76 -2.76 -3.05 18.06
C ASP A 76 -1.41 -2.41 17.73
N ILE A 77 -1.15 -2.14 16.45
CA ILE A 77 0.06 -1.42 16.03
C ILE A 77 -0.04 -0.01 16.63
N HIS A 78 0.55 0.16 17.81
CA HIS A 78 0.38 1.33 18.65
C HIS A 78 1.22 2.53 18.19
N TYR A 79 2.11 2.34 17.21
CA TYR A 79 3.03 3.39 16.78
C TYR A 79 3.54 3.16 15.35
N ILE A 80 3.29 4.14 14.48
CA ILE A 80 3.99 4.29 13.19
C ILE A 80 5.00 5.40 13.42
N GLU A 81 6.21 5.03 13.81
CA GLU A 81 7.31 5.99 13.93
C GLU A 81 7.68 6.48 12.52
N THR A 82 7.87 7.79 12.36
CA THR A 82 8.25 8.36 11.07
C THR A 82 9.72 8.02 10.83
N SER A 83 10.00 6.87 10.21
CA SER A 83 11.39 6.50 9.89
C SER A 83 12.01 7.59 9.01
N ASN A 84 13.14 8.12 9.48
CA ASN A 84 13.93 9.12 8.76
C ASN A 84 14.48 8.57 7.44
N GLU A 85 14.51 7.25 7.26
CA GLU A 85 14.93 6.57 6.04
C GLU A 85 14.02 6.90 4.86
N TRP A 86 12.70 6.93 5.08
CA TRP A 86 11.74 7.28 4.03
C TRP A 86 11.83 8.76 3.64
N THR A 87 12.16 9.63 4.59
CA THR A 87 12.37 11.05 4.31
C THR A 87 13.63 11.23 3.46
N ARG A 88 14.74 10.61 3.87
CA ARG A 88 16.01 10.65 3.13
C ARG A 88 15.88 10.12 1.71
N TRP A 89 15.24 8.97 1.54
CA TRP A 89 15.05 8.39 0.20
C TRP A 89 14.25 9.31 -0.74
N ARG A 90 13.23 10.00 -0.23
CA ARG A 90 12.46 10.98 -1.04
C ARG A 90 13.29 12.20 -1.41
N ASP A 91 14.13 12.68 -0.49
CA ASP A 91 15.00 13.83 -0.73
C ASP A 91 16.07 13.48 -1.78
N ASP A 92 16.71 12.32 -1.67
CA ASP A 92 17.69 11.82 -2.64
C ASP A 92 17.08 11.68 -4.05
N LEU A 93 15.85 11.13 -4.15
CA LEU A 93 15.14 11.00 -5.42
C LEU A 93 14.77 12.37 -6.03
N ALA A 94 14.42 13.35 -5.20
CA ALA A 94 14.09 14.70 -5.66
C ALA A 94 15.33 15.40 -6.24
N GLU A 95 16.49 15.24 -5.60
CA GLU A 95 17.77 15.74 -6.11
C GLU A 95 18.17 15.10 -7.43
N GLU A 96 17.99 13.77 -7.58
CA GLU A 96 18.28 13.05 -8.82
C GLU A 96 17.42 13.57 -9.98
N ILE A 97 16.09 13.63 -9.79
CA ILE A 97 15.17 14.10 -10.83
C ILE A 97 15.45 15.55 -11.23
N PHE A 98 15.76 16.40 -10.25
CA PHE A 98 16.09 17.81 -10.51
C PHE A 98 17.39 17.96 -11.31
N SER A 99 18.42 17.18 -10.94
CA SER A 99 19.70 17.16 -11.66
C SER A 99 19.55 16.68 -13.09
N GLU A 100 18.73 15.64 -13.31
CA GLU A 100 18.44 15.13 -14.65
C GLU A 100 17.69 16.17 -15.51
N TRP A 101 16.75 16.90 -14.90
CA TRP A 101 16.06 18.00 -15.59
C TRP A 101 17.03 19.12 -15.99
N GLU A 102 17.93 19.54 -15.10
CA GLU A 102 18.91 20.60 -15.38
C GLU A 102 19.85 20.22 -16.52
N LEU A 103 20.29 18.96 -16.57
CA LEU A 103 21.12 18.42 -17.67
C LEU A 103 20.40 18.38 -19.02
N ARG A 104 19.08 18.17 -19.02
CA ARG A 104 18.25 18.14 -20.25
C ARG A 104 17.92 19.54 -20.77
N ASN A 105 18.02 20.56 -19.92
CA ASN A 105 17.63 21.93 -20.19
C ASN A 105 18.82 22.89 -20.36
N GLN A 106 20.03 22.36 -20.47
CA GLN A 106 21.24 23.02 -20.99
C GLN A 106 21.34 22.86 -22.51
#